data_AF-A0A9P1H5H1-F1
#
_entry.id   AF-A0A9P1H5H1-F1
#
_cell.length_a   1.000
_cell.length_b   1.000
_cell.length_c   1.000
_cell.angle_alpha   90.00
_cell.angle_beta   90.00
_cell.angle_gamma   90.00
#
_symmetry.space_group_name_H-M   'P 1'
#
loop_
_entity.id
_entity.type
_entity.pdbx_description
1 polymer ?
#
loop_
_entity_poly.entity_id
_entity_poly.type
_entity_poly.pdbx_seq_one_letter_code
_entity_poly.pdbx_strand_id
1 'polypeptide(L)'
;MKFAATLGLFASLVAAQQVGKEQSETHPKMSWSKCTGTGANCEKVNAEVVIDANWRWLHTTDGYDNCYDGNEWVTSVCSTGAECAEKCAVEGADYGTTYGASTSGDGLTLKFLTKHEYGTNIGSRFYLMNGADKYQMFELMDHEFTFDVDLSTLDCGLNGALYFVAMEEDGGLASYPGNKAGAKYGTGYCDAQCARDLKFIGGKGNVEGWDASSNDANAGVGAMGACCAEIDGVQRARLRTHPHPCKDNNYHICENDTCGGTYSEDRYNGLCDANGCDYNPYRMGNPDFYGIGKTVDTSKKFTVVTRFEENKMSQFFVQDGKKIEIPAPTFEGLPDSSAITPEFCDTAFEVFDDFNRFNDVGGWPLLNDALRIPMKEGTPGAARGPCAQDSGVPADVEANFADAAVVWSNIRHGPIGSTVDV
;
A
#
# COMPACT_ATOMS: atom_id res chain seq x y z
N MET A 1 -40.26 -41.76 -34.56
CA MET A 1 -39.72 -40.38 -34.40
C MET A 1 -39.24 -40.23 -32.96
N LYS A 2 -37.93 -40.21 -32.74
CA LYS A 2 -37.34 -39.85 -31.44
C LYS A 2 -36.86 -38.40 -31.57
N PHE A 3 -37.48 -37.48 -30.84
CA PHE A 3 -36.98 -36.11 -30.70
C PHE A 3 -35.86 -36.13 -29.66
N ALA A 4 -34.62 -35.86 -30.09
CA ALA A 4 -33.53 -35.54 -29.19
C ALA A 4 -33.61 -34.04 -28.87
N ALA A 5 -33.82 -33.70 -27.60
CA ALA A 5 -33.71 -32.34 -27.10
C ALA A 5 -32.23 -32.05 -26.84
N THR A 6 -31.60 -31.26 -27.71
CA THR A 6 -30.30 -30.64 -27.45
C THR A 6 -30.47 -29.55 -26.40
N LEU A 7 -29.96 -29.81 -25.20
CA LEU A 7 -29.80 -28.81 -24.15
C LEU A 7 -28.61 -27.92 -24.55
N GLY A 8 -28.89 -26.72 -25.07
CA GLY A 8 -27.86 -25.73 -25.36
C GLY A 8 -27.30 -25.17 -24.07
N LEU A 9 -26.04 -25.44 -23.77
CA LEU A 9 -25.27 -24.69 -22.78
C LEU A 9 -25.09 -23.27 -23.34
N PHE A 10 -25.88 -22.31 -22.86
CA PHE A 10 -25.51 -20.91 -22.95
C PHE A 10 -24.37 -20.71 -21.94
N ALA A 11 -23.14 -20.69 -22.45
CA ALA A 11 -22.03 -20.11 -21.70
C ALA A 11 -22.34 -18.63 -21.55
N SER A 12 -22.76 -18.21 -20.35
CA SER A 12 -22.80 -16.80 -19.99
C SER A 12 -21.37 -16.28 -20.11
N LEU A 13 -21.13 -15.42 -21.11
CA LEU A 13 -19.92 -14.60 -21.17
C LEU A 13 -19.92 -13.76 -19.89
N VAL A 14 -19.04 -14.11 -18.96
CA VAL A 14 -18.90 -13.35 -17.71
C VAL A 14 -18.14 -12.07 -18.05
N ALA A 15 -18.83 -10.94 -17.95
CA ALA A 15 -18.29 -9.59 -18.14
C ALA A 15 -17.07 -9.36 -17.23
N ALA A 16 -15.95 -8.85 -17.78
CA ALA A 16 -14.72 -8.70 -17.02
C ALA A 16 -13.78 -7.62 -17.56
N GLN A 17 -13.08 -6.90 -16.67
CA GLN A 17 -11.94 -6.02 -16.93
C GLN A 17 -10.90 -6.79 -17.72
N GLN A 18 -10.58 -6.28 -18.90
CA GLN A 18 -9.74 -6.98 -19.87
C GLN A 18 -8.28 -6.55 -19.77
N VAL A 19 -7.44 -7.25 -20.53
CA VAL A 19 -6.02 -6.96 -20.68
C VAL A 19 -5.79 -6.37 -22.06
N GLY A 20 -5.16 -5.20 -22.07
CA GLY A 20 -4.76 -4.50 -23.28
C GLY A 20 -3.65 -5.25 -24.03
N LYS A 21 -3.42 -4.88 -25.28
CA LYS A 21 -2.46 -5.55 -26.18
C LYS A 21 -1.51 -4.60 -26.88
N GLU A 22 -1.66 -3.31 -26.64
CA GLU A 22 -0.92 -2.24 -27.31
C GLU A 22 0.42 -1.99 -26.61
N GLN A 23 0.48 -2.21 -25.29
CA GLN A 23 1.70 -2.12 -24.50
C GLN A 23 1.96 -3.41 -23.73
N SER A 24 3.11 -4.03 -24.03
CA SER A 24 3.53 -5.26 -23.33
C SER A 24 3.91 -4.96 -21.88
N GLU A 25 3.37 -5.74 -20.96
CA GLU A 25 3.76 -5.68 -19.55
C GLU A 25 5.09 -6.40 -19.32
N THR A 26 6.10 -5.66 -18.85
CA THR A 26 7.43 -6.19 -18.52
C THR A 26 7.86 -5.70 -17.14
N HIS A 27 7.71 -6.54 -16.12
CA HIS A 27 8.04 -6.18 -14.74
C HIS A 27 9.56 -5.92 -14.56
N PRO A 28 9.95 -4.79 -13.93
CA PRO A 28 11.32 -4.56 -13.51
C PRO A 28 11.80 -5.64 -12.54
N LYS A 29 13.02 -6.12 -12.73
CA LYS A 29 13.59 -7.19 -11.92
C LYS A 29 14.24 -6.64 -10.67
N MET A 30 13.93 -7.23 -9.53
CA MET A 30 14.47 -6.85 -8.22
C MET A 30 14.71 -8.13 -7.43
N SER A 31 15.76 -8.16 -6.61
CA SER A 31 15.96 -9.25 -5.67
C SER A 31 15.71 -8.85 -4.23
N TRP A 32 15.27 -9.81 -3.43
CA TRP A 32 15.21 -9.72 -1.97
C TRP A 32 15.88 -10.95 -1.35
N SER A 33 15.97 -11.02 -0.03
CA SER A 33 16.65 -12.12 0.66
C SER A 33 15.75 -12.80 1.68
N LYS A 34 15.66 -14.13 1.62
CA LYS A 34 14.99 -14.96 2.61
C LYS A 34 16.00 -15.46 3.63
N CYS A 35 15.86 -15.06 4.89
CA CYS A 35 16.79 -15.39 5.95
C CYS A 35 16.32 -16.62 6.74
N THR A 36 17.27 -17.47 7.13
CA THR A 36 17.02 -18.66 7.96
C THR A 36 18.00 -18.67 9.14
N GLY A 37 17.54 -19.12 10.31
CA GLY A 37 18.41 -19.21 11.50
C GLY A 37 18.80 -17.85 12.09
N THR A 38 19.97 -17.76 12.73
CA THR A 38 20.50 -16.53 13.35
C THR A 38 21.73 -16.02 12.58
N GLY A 39 21.99 -14.71 12.57
CA GLY A 39 23.23 -14.13 12.04
C GLY A 39 23.26 -13.89 10.53
N ALA A 40 22.19 -13.35 9.94
CA ALA A 40 22.14 -12.91 8.53
C ALA A 40 22.43 -14.01 7.48
N ASN A 41 22.12 -15.28 7.80
CA ASN A 41 22.19 -16.38 6.83
C ASN A 41 20.98 -16.32 5.88
N CYS A 42 21.13 -15.55 4.81
CA CYS A 42 20.05 -15.26 3.87
C CYS A 42 20.35 -15.77 2.46
N GLU A 43 19.32 -16.34 1.83
CA GLU A 43 19.33 -16.77 0.45
C GLU A 43 18.67 -15.71 -0.44
N LYS A 44 19.31 -15.40 -1.56
CA LYS A 44 18.78 -14.45 -2.54
C LYS A 44 17.58 -15.04 -3.26
N VAL A 45 16.49 -14.29 -3.31
CA VAL A 45 15.31 -14.56 -4.11
C VAL A 45 15.26 -13.58 -5.28
N ASN A 46 15.29 -14.09 -6.50
CA ASN A 46 15.08 -13.27 -7.70
C ASN A 46 13.58 -13.05 -7.87
N ALA A 47 13.15 -11.80 -7.84
CA ALA A 47 11.76 -11.40 -7.95
C ALA A 47 11.59 -10.35 -9.06
N GLU A 48 10.42 -9.76 -9.09
CA GLU A 48 10.07 -8.64 -9.95
C GLU A 48 9.10 -7.72 -9.21
N VAL A 49 8.86 -6.53 -9.75
CA VAL A 49 7.90 -5.58 -9.17
C VAL A 49 6.89 -5.14 -10.21
N VAL A 50 5.67 -4.87 -9.76
CA VAL A 50 4.58 -4.39 -10.63
C VAL A 50 4.00 -3.10 -10.05
N ILE A 51 3.58 -2.18 -10.92
CA ILE A 51 2.87 -0.96 -10.52
C ILE A 51 1.38 -1.28 -10.35
N ASP A 52 0.73 -0.60 -9.41
CA ASP A 52 -0.71 -0.67 -9.21
C ASP A 52 -1.53 -0.31 -10.46
N ALA A 53 -2.65 -0.99 -10.64
CA ALA A 53 -3.51 -0.84 -11.80
C ALA A 53 -4.10 0.58 -11.98
N ASN A 54 -4.21 1.38 -10.92
CA ASN A 54 -4.82 2.72 -10.98
C ASN A 54 -4.01 3.69 -11.87
N TRP A 55 -2.70 3.47 -11.98
CA TRP A 55 -1.78 4.24 -12.83
C TRP A 55 -1.81 3.84 -14.29
N ARG A 56 -2.38 2.69 -14.63
CA ARG A 56 -2.34 2.16 -15.99
C ARG A 56 -3.32 2.91 -16.87
N TRP A 57 -2.96 2.99 -18.15
CA TRP A 57 -3.88 3.43 -19.18
C TRP A 57 -5.07 2.47 -19.27
N LEU A 58 -6.27 3.05 -19.37
CA LEU A 58 -7.53 2.35 -19.48
C LEU A 58 -8.27 2.80 -20.74
N HIS A 59 -8.41 1.91 -21.70
CA HIS A 59 -9.04 2.19 -22.99
C HIS A 59 -10.00 1.07 -23.40
N THR A 60 -10.75 1.28 -24.49
CA THR A 60 -11.68 0.27 -25.00
C THR A 60 -10.95 -0.97 -25.51
N THR A 61 -11.57 -2.13 -25.34
CA THR A 61 -11.03 -3.43 -25.78
C THR A 61 -10.92 -3.60 -27.30
N ASP A 62 -11.63 -2.77 -28.05
CA ASP A 62 -11.72 -2.79 -29.51
C ASP A 62 -11.06 -1.57 -30.19
N GLY A 63 -10.40 -0.70 -29.42
CA GLY A 63 -9.82 0.54 -29.92
C GLY A 63 -8.89 1.23 -28.91
N TYR A 64 -8.72 2.53 -29.10
CA TYR A 64 -7.81 3.38 -28.30
C TYR A 64 -8.56 4.48 -27.54
N ASP A 65 -9.90 4.47 -27.59
CA ASP A 65 -10.70 5.47 -26.89
C ASP A 65 -10.58 5.23 -25.39
N ASN A 66 -10.30 6.28 -24.63
CA ASN A 66 -10.16 6.18 -23.19
C ASN A 66 -11.48 5.76 -22.54
N CYS A 67 -11.41 4.84 -21.58
CA CYS A 67 -12.53 4.59 -20.66
C CYS A 67 -12.49 5.52 -19.44
N TYR A 68 -11.31 6.08 -19.16
CA TYR A 68 -11.05 7.02 -18.08
C TYR A 68 -10.00 8.02 -18.55
N ASP A 69 -10.29 9.31 -18.42
CA ASP A 69 -9.43 10.41 -18.89
C ASP A 69 -9.37 11.54 -17.86
N GLY A 70 -8.16 12.04 -17.58
CA GLY A 70 -7.93 12.92 -16.44
C GLY A 70 -8.38 12.25 -15.14
N ASN A 71 -9.43 12.78 -14.52
CA ASN A 71 -10.04 12.24 -13.31
C ASN A 71 -11.50 11.78 -13.47
N GLU A 72 -11.97 11.57 -14.71
CA GLU A 72 -13.35 11.19 -15.01
C GLU A 72 -13.45 9.91 -15.84
N TRP A 73 -14.52 9.14 -15.60
CA TRP A 73 -14.92 8.06 -16.50
C TRP A 73 -15.56 8.62 -17.77
N VAL A 74 -15.22 8.03 -18.92
CA VAL A 74 -15.85 8.37 -20.19
C VAL A 74 -17.19 7.64 -20.31
N THR A 75 -18.24 8.23 -19.74
CA THR A 75 -19.56 7.58 -19.58
C THR A 75 -20.26 7.20 -20.88
N SER A 76 -19.85 7.76 -22.02
CA SER A 76 -20.32 7.33 -23.34
C SER A 76 -19.77 5.97 -23.78
N VAL A 77 -18.66 5.52 -23.18
CA VAL A 77 -18.05 4.20 -23.43
C VAL A 77 -18.72 3.15 -22.55
N CYS A 78 -18.81 3.43 -21.25
CA CYS A 78 -19.44 2.56 -20.25
C CYS A 78 -20.03 3.39 -19.11
N SER A 79 -21.20 2.99 -18.59
CA SER A 79 -21.90 3.73 -17.53
C SER A 79 -22.22 2.90 -16.29
N THR A 80 -21.90 1.60 -16.30
CA THR A 80 -22.08 0.71 -15.15
C THR A 80 -20.80 -0.05 -14.86
N GLY A 81 -20.60 -0.47 -13.61
CA GLY A 81 -19.35 -1.14 -13.24
C GLY A 81 -19.09 -2.44 -14.01
N ALA A 82 -20.14 -3.21 -14.31
CA ALA A 82 -20.02 -4.44 -15.11
C ALA A 82 -19.68 -4.15 -16.59
N GLU A 83 -20.28 -3.11 -17.16
CA GLU A 83 -20.00 -2.70 -18.54
C GLU A 83 -18.59 -2.15 -18.69
N CYS A 84 -18.13 -1.33 -17.73
CA CYS A 84 -16.76 -0.82 -17.73
C CYS A 84 -15.74 -1.94 -17.56
N ALA A 85 -16.05 -2.97 -16.76
CA ALA A 85 -15.23 -4.18 -16.73
C ALA A 85 -15.18 -4.78 -18.14
N GLU A 86 -16.31 -5.13 -18.74
CA GLU A 86 -16.34 -5.79 -20.05
C GLU A 86 -15.62 -5.02 -21.18
N LYS A 87 -15.86 -3.71 -21.26
CA LYS A 87 -15.45 -2.90 -22.40
C LYS A 87 -14.06 -2.33 -22.29
N CYS A 88 -13.48 -2.28 -21.09
CA CYS A 88 -12.23 -1.58 -20.84
C CYS A 88 -11.08 -2.55 -20.51
N ALA A 89 -9.90 -2.18 -20.97
CA ALA A 89 -8.68 -2.95 -20.83
C ALA A 89 -7.59 -2.13 -20.15
N VAL A 90 -6.89 -2.73 -19.18
CA VAL A 90 -5.68 -2.15 -18.60
C VAL A 90 -4.46 -2.58 -19.38
N GLU A 91 -3.56 -1.64 -19.64
CA GLU A 91 -2.36 -1.85 -20.46
C GLU A 91 -1.08 -2.13 -19.64
N GLY A 92 -0.04 -2.57 -20.34
CA GLY A 92 1.32 -2.62 -19.78
C GLY A 92 1.86 -1.22 -19.44
N ALA A 93 3.00 -1.18 -18.73
CA ALA A 93 3.61 0.06 -18.24
C ALA A 93 5.03 0.31 -18.79
N ASP A 94 5.35 1.56 -19.12
CA ASP A 94 6.74 2.03 -19.29
C ASP A 94 7.21 2.63 -17.96
N TYR A 95 7.77 1.77 -17.14
CA TYR A 95 8.20 2.09 -15.78
C TYR A 95 9.16 3.28 -15.69
N GLY A 96 10.16 3.31 -16.56
CA GLY A 96 11.23 4.30 -16.49
C GLY A 96 10.79 5.65 -17.03
N THR A 97 10.21 5.67 -18.23
CA THR A 97 9.87 6.91 -18.94
C THR A 97 8.62 7.55 -18.35
N THR A 98 7.58 6.75 -18.08
CA THR A 98 6.27 7.27 -17.67
C THR A 98 6.18 7.45 -16.16
N TYR A 99 6.62 6.44 -15.39
CA TYR A 99 6.38 6.39 -13.94
C TYR A 99 7.63 6.71 -13.09
N GLY A 100 8.79 6.92 -13.71
CA GLY A 100 10.03 7.25 -13.01
C GLY A 100 10.53 6.14 -12.08
N ALA A 101 10.12 4.90 -12.32
CA ALA A 101 10.52 3.73 -11.56
C ALA A 101 11.71 3.03 -12.23
N SER A 102 12.71 2.66 -11.43
CA SER A 102 13.87 1.91 -11.92
C SER A 102 14.37 0.93 -10.88
N THR A 103 14.95 -0.17 -11.36
CA THR A 103 15.53 -1.21 -10.50
C THR A 103 17.01 -1.41 -10.79
N SER A 104 17.77 -1.76 -9.75
CA SER A 104 19.18 -2.13 -9.87
C SER A 104 19.54 -3.15 -8.80
N GLY A 105 19.63 -4.42 -9.18
CA GLY A 105 19.94 -5.51 -8.26
C GLY A 105 18.81 -5.72 -7.25
N ASP A 106 19.03 -5.33 -6.00
CA ASP A 106 18.08 -5.39 -4.89
C ASP A 106 17.44 -4.02 -4.58
N GLY A 107 17.70 -3.00 -5.40
CA GLY A 107 17.17 -1.65 -5.23
C GLY A 107 16.01 -1.32 -6.18
N LEU A 108 15.02 -0.59 -5.67
CA LEU A 108 13.91 0.03 -6.39
C LEU A 108 13.92 1.54 -6.08
N THR A 109 14.09 2.36 -7.12
CA THR A 109 13.98 3.82 -7.03
C THR A 109 12.65 4.27 -7.59
N LEU A 110 11.91 5.07 -6.83
CA LEU A 110 10.65 5.67 -7.23
C LEU A 110 10.76 7.19 -7.18
N LYS A 111 10.62 7.85 -8.33
CA LYS A 111 10.52 9.31 -8.40
C LYS A 111 9.12 9.77 -8.03
N PHE A 112 9.04 10.92 -7.38
CA PHE A 112 7.78 11.54 -7.05
C PHE A 112 7.08 12.09 -8.29
N LEU A 113 7.77 12.88 -9.13
CA LEU A 113 7.19 13.47 -10.32
C LEU A 113 7.98 13.04 -11.56
N THR A 114 7.27 12.61 -12.60
CA THR A 114 7.88 12.22 -13.88
C THR A 114 7.16 12.91 -15.03
N LYS A 115 7.85 13.81 -15.73
CA LYS A 115 7.37 14.42 -16.97
C LYS A 115 7.75 13.53 -18.14
N HIS A 116 6.78 13.20 -18.98
CA HIS A 116 6.96 12.43 -20.20
C HIS A 116 6.28 13.12 -21.38
N GLU A 117 6.44 12.57 -22.59
CA GLU A 117 5.97 13.21 -23.84
C GLU A 117 4.49 13.61 -23.81
N TYR A 118 3.65 12.78 -23.17
CA TYR A 118 2.19 12.92 -23.15
C TYR A 118 1.59 13.47 -21.84
N GLY A 119 2.41 13.91 -20.86
CA GLY A 119 1.85 14.27 -19.55
C GLY A 119 2.85 14.26 -18.39
N THR A 120 2.31 14.31 -17.18
CA THR A 120 3.07 14.26 -15.92
C THR A 120 2.46 13.22 -15.01
N ASN A 121 3.26 12.24 -14.61
CA ASN A 121 2.91 11.28 -13.57
C ASN A 121 3.33 11.81 -12.19
N ILE A 122 2.46 11.61 -11.18
CA ILE A 122 2.70 11.98 -9.79
C ILE A 122 2.51 10.72 -8.93
N GLY A 123 3.53 10.41 -8.13
CA GLY A 123 3.57 9.24 -7.26
C GLY A 123 3.54 7.92 -8.02
N SER A 124 3.64 6.84 -7.25
CA SER A 124 3.41 5.48 -7.73
C SER A 124 3.26 4.53 -6.54
N ARG A 125 2.61 3.39 -6.77
CA ARG A 125 2.53 2.28 -5.81
C ARG A 125 3.05 1.01 -6.46
N PHE A 126 3.97 0.33 -5.78
CA PHE A 126 4.64 -0.86 -6.29
C PHE A 126 4.48 -2.05 -5.37
N TYR A 127 4.62 -3.20 -5.99
CA TYR A 127 4.25 -4.48 -5.43
C TYR A 127 5.31 -5.52 -5.75
N LEU A 128 5.84 -6.20 -4.74
CA LEU A 128 6.75 -7.32 -4.94
C LEU A 128 6.00 -8.55 -5.47
N MET A 129 6.59 -9.20 -6.47
CA MET A 129 6.00 -10.32 -7.21
C MET A 129 6.74 -11.63 -6.98
N ASN A 130 6.02 -12.74 -7.06
CA ASN A 130 6.54 -14.11 -7.07
C ASN A 130 6.23 -14.76 -8.43
N GLY A 131 7.04 -14.41 -9.43
CA GLY A 131 6.73 -14.64 -10.83
C GLY A 131 5.71 -13.63 -11.36
N ALA A 132 5.43 -13.69 -12.66
CA ALA A 132 4.67 -12.63 -13.34
C ALA A 132 3.17 -12.58 -12.98
N ASP A 133 2.60 -13.65 -12.42
CA ASP A 133 1.13 -13.77 -12.25
C ASP A 133 0.68 -13.72 -10.78
N LYS A 134 1.61 -13.58 -9.83
CA LYS A 134 1.32 -13.64 -8.39
C LYS A 134 2.15 -12.64 -7.61
N TYR A 135 1.55 -12.06 -6.58
CA TYR A 135 2.29 -11.28 -5.60
C TYR A 135 3.18 -12.16 -4.72
N GLN A 136 4.28 -11.59 -4.23
CA GLN A 136 5.04 -12.21 -3.14
C GLN A 136 4.27 -11.98 -1.84
N MET A 137 3.77 -13.07 -1.26
CA MET A 137 3.08 -13.03 0.04
C MET A 137 4.08 -13.24 1.18
N PHE A 138 3.88 -12.54 2.29
CA PHE A 138 4.71 -12.62 3.50
C PHE A 138 3.88 -13.07 4.69
N GLU A 139 4.39 -14.03 5.45
CA GLU A 139 3.88 -14.40 6.77
C GLU A 139 4.61 -13.55 7.81
N LEU A 140 3.87 -12.73 8.56
CA LEU A 140 4.49 -11.73 9.45
C LEU A 140 4.71 -12.25 10.86
N MET A 141 3.72 -12.94 11.44
CA MET A 141 3.78 -13.45 12.81
C MET A 141 5.04 -14.29 13.06
N ASP A 142 5.72 -14.03 14.18
CA ASP A 142 6.99 -14.65 14.61
C ASP A 142 8.18 -14.41 13.66
N HIS A 143 8.04 -13.47 12.72
CA HIS A 143 9.07 -13.09 11.76
C HIS A 143 9.48 -11.62 11.93
N GLU A 144 10.55 -11.26 11.24
CA GLU A 144 10.98 -9.87 11.08
C GLU A 144 11.11 -9.52 9.59
N PHE A 145 10.87 -8.26 9.29
CA PHE A 145 11.03 -7.69 7.96
C PHE A 145 12.00 -6.51 8.04
N THR A 146 12.98 -6.53 7.14
CA THR A 146 14.12 -5.64 7.18
C THR A 146 14.40 -5.09 5.79
N PHE A 147 14.74 -3.82 5.70
CA PHE A 147 15.13 -3.20 4.44
C PHE A 147 16.03 -1.99 4.70
N ASP A 148 16.79 -1.61 3.67
CA ASP A 148 17.50 -0.34 3.65
C ASP A 148 16.67 0.68 2.87
N VAL A 149 16.67 1.92 3.34
CA VAL A 149 15.98 3.01 2.66
C VAL A 149 16.84 4.27 2.60
N ASP A 150 16.90 4.87 1.42
CA ASP A 150 17.34 6.24 1.23
C ASP A 150 16.11 7.12 1.01
N LEU A 151 15.84 7.92 2.04
CA LEU A 151 14.82 8.93 2.06
C LEU A 151 15.50 10.27 2.29
N SER A 152 16.53 10.63 1.53
CA SER A 152 17.25 11.91 1.75
C SER A 152 16.61 13.09 1.00
N THR A 153 15.92 12.84 -0.13
CA THR A 153 15.47 13.90 -1.07
C THR A 153 14.00 14.29 -1.03
N LEU A 154 13.10 13.40 -0.60
CA LEU A 154 11.73 13.77 -0.20
C LEU A 154 11.71 14.91 0.85
N ASP A 155 10.58 15.57 1.03
CA ASP A 155 10.43 16.62 2.04
C ASP A 155 9.03 16.53 2.67
N CYS A 156 8.71 17.46 3.54
CA CYS A 156 7.39 17.64 4.10
C CYS A 156 6.32 17.65 3.00
N GLY A 157 5.28 16.83 3.18
CA GLY A 157 4.24 16.63 2.18
C GLY A 157 4.40 15.39 1.32
N LEU A 158 5.59 14.79 1.29
CA LEU A 158 5.86 13.53 0.58
C LEU A 158 5.89 12.35 1.53
N ASN A 159 5.33 11.23 1.07
CA ASN A 159 5.34 9.97 1.81
C ASN A 159 5.99 8.87 0.97
N GLY A 160 7.23 8.53 1.31
CA GLY A 160 7.81 7.25 0.90
C GLY A 160 7.40 6.20 1.92
N ALA A 161 6.50 5.30 1.54
CA ALA A 161 5.96 4.27 2.42
C ALA A 161 6.38 2.85 1.99
N LEU A 162 6.59 1.99 2.99
CA LEU A 162 6.72 0.54 2.88
C LEU A 162 5.87 -0.11 3.99
N TYR A 163 5.05 -1.10 3.65
CA TYR A 163 4.16 -1.77 4.62
C TYR A 163 3.68 -3.16 4.21
N PHE A 164 2.58 -3.64 4.82
CA PHE A 164 1.85 -4.83 4.39
C PHE A 164 0.32 -4.62 4.36
N VAL A 165 -0.38 -5.19 3.37
CA VAL A 165 -1.84 -5.28 3.21
C VAL A 165 -2.25 -6.67 2.79
N ALA A 166 -3.42 -7.12 3.22
CA ALA A 166 -3.96 -8.45 2.94
C ALA A 166 -4.67 -8.54 1.57
N MET A 167 -3.96 -8.18 0.49
CA MET A 167 -4.40 -8.40 -0.89
C MET A 167 -4.41 -9.90 -1.25
N GLU A 168 -5.30 -10.31 -2.15
CA GLU A 168 -5.28 -11.67 -2.71
C GLU A 168 -4.03 -11.92 -3.57
N GLU A 169 -3.44 -13.12 -3.48
CA GLU A 169 -2.17 -13.50 -4.14
C GLU A 169 -2.19 -13.26 -5.66
N ASP A 170 -3.32 -13.52 -6.31
CA ASP A 170 -3.50 -13.38 -7.75
C ASP A 170 -4.12 -12.02 -8.16
N GLY A 171 -4.21 -11.07 -7.23
CA GLY A 171 -4.82 -9.76 -7.44
C GLY A 171 -6.35 -9.79 -7.60
N GLY A 172 -7.00 -10.83 -7.05
CA GLY A 172 -8.45 -11.02 -7.09
C GLY A 172 -8.93 -11.71 -8.37
N LEU A 173 -8.03 -12.33 -9.13
CA LEU A 173 -8.35 -12.94 -10.43
C LEU A 173 -9.29 -14.14 -10.27
N ALA A 174 -9.07 -14.99 -9.24
CA ALA A 174 -9.92 -16.13 -8.96
C ALA A 174 -11.25 -15.73 -8.28
N SER A 175 -11.20 -14.80 -7.33
CA SER A 175 -12.39 -14.40 -6.54
C SER A 175 -13.35 -13.53 -7.35
N TYR A 176 -12.84 -12.76 -8.31
CA TYR A 176 -13.63 -11.84 -9.11
C TYR A 176 -13.49 -12.16 -10.59
N PRO A 177 -14.42 -12.97 -11.16
CA PRO A 177 -14.41 -13.32 -12.59
C PRO A 177 -14.42 -12.10 -13.53
N GLY A 178 -14.88 -10.96 -13.00
CA GLY A 178 -14.86 -9.66 -13.64
C GLY A 178 -13.47 -9.02 -13.74
N ASN A 179 -12.41 -9.68 -13.31
CA ASN A 179 -11.03 -9.26 -13.49
C ASN A 179 -10.30 -10.31 -14.34
N LYS A 180 -9.72 -9.91 -15.49
CA LYS A 180 -8.83 -10.76 -16.31
C LYS A 180 -7.36 -10.33 -16.26
N ALA A 181 -7.06 -9.22 -15.58
CA ALA A 181 -5.72 -8.67 -15.50
C ALA A 181 -4.93 -9.26 -14.33
N GLY A 182 -5.51 -9.27 -13.12
CA GLY A 182 -4.90 -9.89 -11.95
C GLY A 182 -3.59 -9.23 -11.49
N ALA A 183 -2.86 -9.94 -10.63
CA ALA A 183 -1.61 -9.47 -10.03
C ALA A 183 -0.56 -9.06 -11.06
N LYS A 184 -0.57 -9.68 -12.25
CA LYS A 184 0.32 -9.32 -13.35
C LYS A 184 0.22 -7.84 -13.75
N TYR A 185 -0.94 -7.22 -13.55
CA TYR A 185 -1.18 -5.81 -13.86
C TYR A 185 -1.48 -4.99 -12.59
N GLY A 186 -1.13 -5.50 -11.40
CA GLY A 186 -1.24 -4.73 -10.17
C GLY A 186 -2.68 -4.50 -9.68
N THR A 187 -3.63 -5.41 -9.98
CA THR A 187 -5.02 -5.28 -9.50
C THR A 187 -5.22 -5.75 -8.06
N GLY A 188 -6.36 -5.40 -7.47
CA GLY A 188 -6.84 -5.97 -6.21
C GLY A 188 -6.29 -5.31 -4.95
N TYR A 189 -5.85 -4.05 -5.05
CA TYR A 189 -5.42 -3.28 -3.88
C TYR A 189 -6.55 -3.11 -2.87
N CYS A 190 -6.18 -3.11 -1.60
CA CYS A 190 -7.02 -2.80 -0.47
C CYS A 190 -6.13 -2.30 0.67
N ASP A 191 -6.72 -1.58 1.62
CA ASP A 191 -6.08 -1.14 2.86
C ASP A 191 -7.12 -0.89 3.95
N ALA A 192 -6.71 -0.43 5.13
CA ALA A 192 -7.63 -0.15 6.22
C ALA A 192 -8.35 1.21 6.05
N GLN A 193 -7.99 2.00 5.04
CA GLN A 193 -8.73 3.20 4.61
C GLN A 193 -9.85 2.86 3.61
N CYS A 194 -9.99 1.59 3.21
CA CYS A 194 -10.99 1.15 2.26
C CYS A 194 -10.89 1.85 0.89
N ALA A 195 -9.71 1.83 0.25
CA ALA A 195 -9.40 2.47 -1.05
C ALA A 195 -10.59 2.65 -2.02
N ARG A 196 -11.22 3.83 -2.00
CA ARG A 196 -12.37 4.22 -2.85
C ARG A 196 -11.94 4.95 -4.13
N ASP A 197 -10.67 5.32 -4.22
CA ASP A 197 -10.04 5.96 -5.37
C ASP A 197 -9.66 4.99 -6.49
N LEU A 198 -9.84 3.70 -6.26
CA LEU A 198 -9.58 2.67 -7.26
C LEU A 198 -10.61 2.72 -8.38
N LYS A 199 -10.12 2.72 -9.62
CA LYS A 199 -10.96 2.58 -10.82
C LYS A 199 -11.65 1.21 -10.89
N PHE A 200 -11.02 0.14 -10.41
CA PHE A 200 -11.62 -1.19 -10.40
C PHE A 200 -11.57 -1.83 -9.02
N ILE A 201 -12.71 -2.32 -8.55
CA ILE A 201 -12.87 -2.99 -7.26
C ILE A 201 -13.72 -4.24 -7.49
N GLY A 202 -13.26 -5.40 -7.01
CA GLY A 202 -14.02 -6.65 -7.15
C GLY A 202 -14.35 -7.05 -8.59
N GLY A 203 -13.50 -6.68 -9.55
CA GLY A 203 -13.75 -6.92 -10.98
C GLY A 203 -14.87 -6.07 -11.59
N LYS A 204 -15.19 -4.91 -11.01
CA LYS A 204 -16.15 -3.94 -11.54
C LYS A 204 -15.50 -2.56 -11.62
N GLY A 205 -15.84 -1.79 -12.65
CA GLY A 205 -15.48 -0.38 -12.72
C GLY A 205 -16.22 0.44 -11.66
N ASN A 206 -15.52 1.33 -10.96
CA ASN A 206 -16.09 2.18 -9.91
C ASN A 206 -16.74 3.45 -10.50
N VAL A 207 -17.49 3.29 -11.59
CA VAL A 207 -18.03 4.42 -12.40
C VAL A 207 -19.29 5.04 -11.78
N GLU A 208 -20.10 4.24 -11.09
CA GLU A 208 -21.37 4.68 -10.52
C GLU A 208 -21.11 5.57 -9.30
N GLY A 209 -21.51 6.84 -9.40
CA GLY A 209 -21.27 7.82 -8.34
C GLY A 209 -19.81 8.29 -8.23
N TRP A 210 -19.01 8.12 -9.28
CA TRP A 210 -17.65 8.64 -9.32
C TRP A 210 -17.64 10.17 -9.20
N ASP A 211 -16.93 10.67 -8.19
CA ASP A 211 -16.74 12.08 -7.91
C ASP A 211 -15.29 12.48 -8.18
N ALA A 212 -15.08 13.36 -9.17
CA ALA A 212 -13.77 13.81 -9.57
C ALA A 212 -13.13 14.69 -8.48
N SER A 213 -11.85 14.46 -8.17
CA SER A 213 -11.17 15.26 -7.15
C SER A 213 -11.06 16.72 -7.58
N SER A 214 -11.27 17.63 -6.62
CA SER A 214 -11.09 19.08 -6.83
C SER A 214 -9.63 19.53 -6.77
N ASN A 215 -8.71 18.68 -6.29
CA ASN A 215 -7.30 19.01 -6.09
C ASN A 215 -6.32 17.97 -6.67
N ASP A 216 -6.83 16.93 -7.33
CA ASP A 216 -6.04 15.96 -8.10
C ASP A 216 -6.68 15.74 -9.47
N ALA A 217 -5.94 16.09 -10.53
CA ALA A 217 -6.42 16.01 -11.90
C ALA A 217 -6.46 14.58 -12.46
N ASN A 218 -5.99 13.58 -11.71
CA ASN A 218 -5.92 12.18 -12.13
C ASN A 218 -6.76 11.23 -11.25
N ALA A 219 -7.27 11.72 -10.11
CA ALA A 219 -7.97 10.91 -9.13
C ALA A 219 -9.41 11.37 -8.87
N GLY A 220 -10.23 10.45 -8.42
CA GLY A 220 -11.59 10.68 -7.95
C GLY A 220 -11.97 9.61 -6.96
N VAL A 221 -13.22 9.61 -6.52
CA VAL A 221 -13.73 8.69 -5.49
C VAL A 221 -15.02 8.07 -6.00
N GLY A 222 -15.09 6.75 -6.02
CA GLY A 222 -16.32 6.03 -6.40
C GLY A 222 -17.15 5.55 -5.21
N ALA A 223 -18.26 4.88 -5.52
CA ALA A 223 -19.16 4.33 -4.51
C ALA A 223 -18.59 3.11 -3.78
N MET A 224 -17.76 2.29 -4.44
CA MET A 224 -17.14 1.12 -3.82
C MET A 224 -15.79 1.48 -3.17
N GLY A 225 -15.43 0.76 -2.10
CA GLY A 225 -14.11 0.79 -1.49
C GLY A 225 -13.55 -0.63 -1.27
N ALA A 226 -12.24 -0.79 -1.41
CA ALA A 226 -11.56 -2.06 -1.18
C ALA A 226 -10.84 -2.03 0.17
N CYS A 227 -11.34 -2.82 1.12
CA CYS A 227 -10.88 -2.85 2.51
C CYS A 227 -10.10 -4.14 2.80
N CYS A 228 -9.07 -4.04 3.64
CA CYS A 228 -8.42 -5.19 4.27
C CYS A 228 -7.52 -4.73 5.42
N ALA A 229 -6.95 -5.67 6.17
CA ALA A 229 -5.96 -5.33 7.19
C ALA A 229 -4.72 -4.69 6.57
N GLU A 230 -4.11 -3.78 7.35
CA GLU A 230 -2.97 -2.98 6.93
C GLU A 230 -1.95 -2.86 8.09
N ILE A 231 -0.67 -3.01 7.78
CA ILE A 231 0.44 -2.94 8.74
C ILE A 231 1.53 -2.01 8.20
N ASP A 232 1.43 -0.73 8.54
CA ASP A 232 2.40 0.30 8.17
C ASP A 232 3.78 0.08 8.81
N GLY A 233 4.84 0.02 8.00
CA GLY A 233 6.23 -0.16 8.45
C GLY A 233 7.00 1.16 8.64
N VAL A 234 7.22 1.90 7.55
CA VAL A 234 7.97 3.19 7.53
C VAL A 234 7.31 4.16 6.58
N GLN A 235 7.23 5.43 6.99
CA GLN A 235 6.76 6.58 6.21
C GLN A 235 7.69 7.78 6.49
N ARG A 236 8.41 8.34 5.50
CA ARG A 236 9.49 9.33 5.77
C ARG A 236 9.04 10.53 6.60
N ALA A 237 7.93 11.19 6.24
CA ALA A 237 7.53 12.40 6.94
C ALA A 237 7.18 12.14 8.43
N ARG A 238 7.00 10.85 8.78
CA ARG A 238 6.26 10.38 9.94
C ARG A 238 6.71 8.98 10.28
N LEU A 239 7.95 8.75 10.72
CA LEU A 239 8.36 7.40 11.12
C LEU A 239 7.28 6.80 12.03
N ARG A 240 6.59 5.79 11.53
CA ARG A 240 5.35 5.29 12.11
C ARG A 240 5.28 3.81 11.83
N THR A 241 5.40 3.01 12.88
CA THR A 241 4.96 1.62 12.85
C THR A 241 3.51 1.63 13.29
N HIS A 242 2.65 1.03 12.47
CA HIS A 242 1.24 1.22 12.70
C HIS A 242 0.33 0.12 12.16
N PRO A 243 -0.11 -0.78 13.05
CA PRO A 243 -1.09 -1.79 12.71
C PRO A 243 -2.53 -1.26 12.68
N HIS A 244 -3.26 -1.70 11.67
CA HIS A 244 -4.67 -1.45 11.45
C HIS A 244 -5.44 -2.77 11.30
N PRO A 245 -6.09 -3.28 12.37
CA PRO A 245 -6.97 -4.43 12.27
C PRO A 245 -8.30 -4.05 11.60
N CYS A 246 -8.99 -5.07 11.09
CA CYS A 246 -10.35 -5.00 10.62
C CYS A 246 -11.18 -6.14 11.24
N LYS A 247 -12.50 -5.95 11.36
CA LYS A 247 -13.44 -7.03 11.74
C LYS A 247 -13.39 -8.20 10.75
N ASP A 248 -13.15 -7.89 9.47
CA ASP A 248 -12.69 -8.86 8.46
C ASP A 248 -11.34 -8.37 7.91
N ASN A 249 -10.27 -9.07 8.27
CA ASN A 249 -8.91 -8.69 7.85
C ASN A 249 -8.61 -9.05 6.40
N ASN A 250 -9.39 -9.95 5.77
CA ASN A 250 -9.19 -10.29 4.36
C ASN A 250 -9.72 -9.16 3.46
N TYR A 251 -9.35 -9.22 2.18
CA TYR A 251 -9.97 -8.38 1.16
C TYR A 251 -11.50 -8.49 1.21
N HIS A 252 -12.15 -7.35 1.38
CA HIS A 252 -13.61 -7.22 1.30
C HIS A 252 -13.99 -5.87 0.70
N ILE A 253 -15.22 -5.79 0.20
CA ILE A 253 -15.74 -4.60 -0.48
C ILE A 253 -16.75 -3.92 0.44
N CYS A 254 -16.59 -2.61 0.61
CA CYS A 254 -17.61 -1.74 1.18
C CYS A 254 -18.28 -0.92 0.08
N GLU A 255 -19.49 -0.41 0.35
CA GLU A 255 -20.22 0.47 -0.56
C GLU A 255 -20.78 1.69 0.18
N ASN A 256 -20.62 2.86 -0.42
CA ASN A 256 -21.16 4.14 0.04
C ASN A 256 -20.82 4.45 1.51
N ASP A 257 -21.86 4.58 2.34
CA ASP A 257 -21.76 4.92 3.75
C ASP A 257 -21.20 3.76 4.59
N THR A 258 -21.23 2.52 4.10
CA THR A 258 -20.58 1.39 4.79
C THR A 258 -19.06 1.40 4.68
N CYS A 259 -18.49 2.31 3.89
CA CYS A 259 -17.05 2.56 3.85
C CYS A 259 -16.63 3.56 4.93
N GLY A 260 -15.54 3.22 5.63
CA GLY A 260 -14.81 4.15 6.49
C GLY A 260 -13.63 4.79 5.77
N GLY A 261 -12.69 5.34 6.55
CA GLY A 261 -11.40 5.80 6.04
C GLY A 261 -11.39 7.25 5.57
N THR A 262 -10.45 7.55 4.67
CA THR A 262 -10.18 8.93 4.22
C THR A 262 -11.22 9.46 3.26
N TYR A 263 -11.78 8.58 2.43
CA TYR A 263 -12.71 8.95 1.36
C TYR A 263 -14.17 8.72 1.76
N SER A 264 -14.52 8.87 3.05
CA SER A 264 -15.89 8.69 3.56
C SER A 264 -16.33 9.88 4.40
N GLU A 265 -17.65 10.05 4.57
CA GLU A 265 -18.21 11.07 5.47
C GLU A 265 -17.93 10.73 6.94
N ASP A 266 -18.04 9.46 7.30
CA ASP A 266 -17.68 8.93 8.61
C ASP A 266 -16.44 8.04 8.49
N ARG A 267 -15.33 8.54 9.04
CA ARG A 267 -14.03 7.86 9.05
C ARG A 267 -14.06 6.51 9.77
N TYR A 268 -14.92 6.38 10.79
CA TYR A 268 -14.99 5.22 11.66
C TYR A 268 -16.09 4.23 11.28
N ASN A 269 -16.84 4.53 10.22
CA ASN A 269 -17.79 3.56 9.68
C ASN A 269 -17.07 2.39 8.99
N GLY A 270 -17.79 1.32 8.69
CA GLY A 270 -17.22 0.12 8.07
C GLY A 270 -16.54 -0.83 9.05
N LEU A 271 -15.70 -1.71 8.52
CA LEU A 271 -15.14 -2.85 9.27
C LEU A 271 -13.69 -2.65 9.71
N CYS A 272 -12.97 -1.71 9.11
CA CYS A 272 -11.55 -1.47 9.38
C CYS A 272 -11.32 -0.34 10.37
N ASP A 273 -10.17 -0.38 11.02
CA ASP A 273 -9.64 0.73 11.78
C ASP A 273 -8.74 1.60 10.90
N ALA A 274 -9.29 2.69 10.38
CA ALA A 274 -8.55 3.66 9.60
C ALA A 274 -7.51 4.47 10.42
N ASN A 275 -7.56 4.44 11.75
CA ASN A 275 -6.64 5.18 12.61
C ASN A 275 -5.50 4.31 13.10
N GLY A 276 -5.77 3.07 13.51
CA GLY A 276 -4.92 2.04 14.14
C GLY A 276 -4.30 2.46 15.48
N CYS A 277 -3.29 1.69 15.93
CA CYS A 277 -2.47 2.02 17.11
C CYS A 277 -1.00 2.37 16.74
N ASP A 278 -0.64 3.66 16.71
CA ASP A 278 0.68 4.08 16.21
C ASP A 278 1.76 4.26 17.24
N TYR A 279 2.98 3.92 16.83
CA TYR A 279 4.19 4.47 17.41
C TYR A 279 4.90 5.42 16.46
N ASN A 280 4.87 6.71 16.77
CA ASN A 280 5.67 7.73 16.11
C ASN A 280 6.56 8.43 17.14
N PRO A 281 7.91 8.36 17.04
CA PRO A 281 8.78 8.88 18.10
C PRO A 281 8.58 10.38 18.39
N TYR A 282 8.31 11.19 17.37
CA TYR A 282 8.02 12.62 17.55
C TYR A 282 6.72 12.82 18.34
N ARG A 283 5.65 12.10 17.95
CA ARG A 283 4.35 12.11 18.65
C ARG A 283 4.49 11.61 20.09
N MET A 284 5.42 10.70 20.34
CA MET A 284 5.72 10.14 21.66
C MET A 284 6.68 11.03 22.49
N GLY A 285 6.97 12.25 22.04
CA GLY A 285 7.74 13.23 22.82
C GLY A 285 9.25 13.19 22.59
N ASN A 286 9.72 12.51 21.55
CA ASN A 286 11.13 12.38 21.19
C ASN A 286 11.47 13.13 19.88
N PRO A 287 11.46 14.48 19.86
CA PRO A 287 11.60 15.27 18.62
C PRO A 287 13.00 15.23 18.00
N ASP A 288 14.02 14.83 18.76
CA ASP A 288 15.41 14.78 18.31
C ASP A 288 15.84 13.38 17.81
N PHE A 289 14.91 12.42 17.75
CA PHE A 289 15.23 11.04 17.40
C PHE A 289 15.39 10.79 15.89
N TYR A 290 14.42 11.23 15.08
CA TYR A 290 14.36 10.89 13.65
C TYR A 290 14.25 12.16 12.78
N GLY A 291 15.12 12.30 11.78
CA GLY A 291 15.14 13.45 10.87
C GLY A 291 16.54 13.82 10.38
N ILE A 292 16.66 14.86 9.57
CA ILE A 292 17.96 15.31 9.03
C ILE A 292 18.87 15.74 10.19
N GLY A 293 20.03 15.09 10.31
CA GLY A 293 21.01 15.35 11.37
C GLY A 293 20.58 14.93 12.79
N LYS A 294 19.53 14.10 12.92
CA LYS A 294 19.06 13.55 14.20
C LYS A 294 19.75 12.22 14.53
N THR A 295 19.33 11.54 15.62
CA THR A 295 19.88 10.23 16.03
C THR A 295 19.79 9.20 14.90
N VAL A 296 18.63 9.08 14.28
CA VAL A 296 18.46 8.46 12.96
C VAL A 296 18.49 9.58 11.92
N ASP A 297 19.64 9.72 11.26
CA ASP A 297 19.90 10.80 10.30
C ASP A 297 19.29 10.46 8.94
N THR A 298 18.15 11.06 8.62
CA THR A 298 17.45 10.79 7.35
C THR A 298 18.09 11.44 6.13
N SER A 299 19.17 12.22 6.29
CA SER A 299 19.96 12.70 5.14
C SER A 299 20.80 11.63 4.47
N LYS A 300 20.81 10.41 5.03
CA LYS A 300 21.56 9.25 4.56
C LYS A 300 20.69 8.00 4.57
N LYS A 301 21.14 6.99 3.85
CA LYS A 301 20.56 5.65 3.92
C LYS A 301 20.67 5.06 5.34
N PHE A 302 19.64 4.33 5.76
CA PHE A 302 19.62 3.55 7.00
C PHE A 302 18.82 2.26 6.80
N THR A 303 19.00 1.30 7.70
CA THR A 303 18.23 0.05 7.74
C THR A 303 17.12 0.17 8.76
N VAL A 304 15.95 -0.38 8.44
CA VAL A 304 14.83 -0.55 9.37
C VAL A 304 14.57 -2.02 9.56
N VAL A 305 14.39 -2.44 10.81
CA VAL A 305 14.04 -3.80 11.20
C VAL A 305 12.75 -3.75 12.00
N THR A 306 11.69 -4.41 11.51
CA THR A 306 10.41 -4.52 12.21
C THR A 306 10.16 -5.98 12.56
N ARG A 307 9.79 -6.25 13.80
CA ARG A 307 9.50 -7.59 14.34
C ARG A 307 8.03 -7.68 14.70
N PHE A 308 7.41 -8.81 14.35
CA PHE A 308 6.01 -9.07 14.61
C PHE A 308 5.91 -10.32 15.49
N GLU A 309 5.44 -10.13 16.72
CA GLU A 309 5.24 -11.17 17.73
C GLU A 309 3.77 -11.14 18.18
N GLU A 310 3.30 -12.22 18.79
CA GLU A 310 1.99 -12.22 19.42
C GLU A 310 1.92 -11.14 20.52
N ASN A 311 0.94 -10.24 20.40
CA ASN A 311 0.75 -9.10 21.31
C ASN A 311 1.92 -8.11 21.37
N LYS A 312 2.81 -8.10 20.37
CA LYS A 312 3.96 -7.18 20.37
C LYS A 312 4.50 -6.93 18.98
N MET A 313 4.58 -5.65 18.60
CA MET A 313 5.39 -5.23 17.46
C MET A 313 6.52 -4.33 17.95
N SER A 314 7.73 -4.53 17.42
CA SER A 314 8.88 -3.71 17.77
C SER A 314 9.68 -3.33 16.54
N GLN A 315 10.32 -2.17 16.58
CA GLN A 315 11.13 -1.67 15.48
C GLN A 315 12.43 -1.05 16.00
N PHE A 316 13.52 -1.26 15.27
CA PHE A 316 14.79 -0.59 15.52
C PHE A 316 15.48 -0.26 14.19
N PHE A 317 16.51 0.59 14.25
CA PHE A 317 17.28 0.99 13.09
C PHE A 317 18.70 0.46 13.14
N VAL A 318 19.32 0.36 11.97
CA VAL A 318 20.78 0.27 11.85
C VAL A 318 21.26 1.40 10.96
N GLN A 319 22.14 2.24 11.49
CA GLN A 319 22.79 3.29 10.72
C GLN A 319 24.28 3.33 11.05
N ASP A 320 25.13 3.44 10.03
CA ASP A 320 26.59 3.42 10.17
C ASP A 320 27.10 2.20 10.99
N GLY A 321 26.45 1.04 10.80
CA GLY A 321 26.78 -0.21 11.49
C GLY A 321 26.38 -0.26 12.97
N LYS A 322 25.61 0.71 13.47
CA LYS A 322 25.15 0.76 14.86
C LYS A 322 23.66 0.49 14.95
N LYS A 323 23.27 -0.39 15.87
CA LYS A 323 21.88 -0.54 16.28
C LYS A 323 21.41 0.73 17.00
N ILE A 324 20.24 1.23 16.64
CA ILE A 324 19.59 2.39 17.24
C ILE A 324 18.19 1.96 17.66
N GLU A 325 17.96 1.91 18.97
CA GLU A 325 16.65 1.62 19.55
C GLU A 325 15.75 2.86 19.51
N ILE A 326 14.45 2.65 19.28
CA ILE A 326 13.45 3.72 19.40
C ILE A 326 13.27 4.06 20.89
N PRO A 327 13.36 5.34 21.29
CA PRO A 327 13.16 5.76 22.68
C PRO A 327 11.72 5.53 23.11
N ALA A 328 11.51 5.27 24.41
CA ALA A 328 10.18 5.17 25.01
C ALA A 328 9.42 6.53 24.98
N PRO A 329 8.09 6.55 25.12
CA PRO A 329 7.32 7.78 25.21
C PRO A 329 7.68 8.60 26.45
N THR A 330 7.56 9.93 26.37
CA THR A 330 7.88 10.83 27.50
C THR A 330 6.66 11.25 28.31
N PHE A 331 5.46 10.80 27.94
CA PHE A 331 4.20 11.20 28.59
C PHE A 331 3.85 10.28 29.75
N GLU A 332 3.35 10.86 30.85
CA GLU A 332 2.85 10.10 31.99
C GLU A 332 1.65 9.23 31.59
N GLY A 333 1.60 7.99 32.08
CA GLY A 333 0.54 7.03 31.77
C GLY A 333 0.86 6.10 30.59
N LEU A 334 1.90 6.38 29.79
CA LEU A 334 2.38 5.48 28.74
C LEU A 334 3.47 4.52 29.27
N PRO A 335 3.59 3.30 28.71
CA PRO A 335 4.60 2.35 29.13
C PRO A 335 6.02 2.81 28.76
N ASP A 336 7.01 2.40 29.58
CA ASP A 336 8.43 2.69 29.37
C ASP A 336 9.07 1.76 28.31
N SER A 337 8.48 1.77 27.12
CA SER A 337 8.91 0.95 25.97
C SER A 337 8.41 1.56 24.65
N SER A 338 9.18 1.39 23.59
CA SER A 338 8.78 1.77 22.23
C SER A 338 7.99 0.69 21.48
N ALA A 339 7.83 -0.49 22.08
CA ALA A 339 7.06 -1.57 21.49
C ALA A 339 5.56 -1.27 21.51
N ILE A 340 4.89 -1.58 20.41
CA ILE A 340 3.43 -1.53 20.31
C ILE A 340 2.90 -2.83 20.95
N THR A 341 2.20 -2.70 22.06
CA THR A 341 1.64 -3.80 22.88
C THR A 341 0.18 -3.50 23.26
N PRO A 342 -0.58 -4.47 23.82
CA PRO A 342 -1.91 -4.19 24.39
C PRO A 342 -1.92 -3.03 25.36
N GLU A 343 -0.99 -3.02 26.31
CA GLU A 343 -0.85 -1.95 27.30
C GLU A 343 -0.60 -0.58 26.63
N PHE A 344 0.30 -0.53 25.64
CA PHE A 344 0.56 0.71 24.91
C PHE A 344 -0.69 1.19 24.15
N CYS A 345 -1.37 0.30 23.41
CA CYS A 345 -2.54 0.71 22.64
C CYS A 345 -3.67 1.18 23.54
N ASP A 346 -3.95 0.50 24.64
CA ASP A 346 -5.00 0.91 25.58
C ASP A 346 -4.71 2.28 26.18
N THR A 347 -3.48 2.50 26.66
CA THR A 347 -3.09 3.75 27.34
C THR A 347 -2.89 4.92 26.37
N ALA A 348 -2.44 4.68 25.14
CA ALA A 348 -2.20 5.74 24.15
C ALA A 348 -3.47 6.51 23.79
N PHE A 349 -4.60 5.82 23.58
CA PHE A 349 -5.86 6.51 23.29
C PHE A 349 -6.40 7.31 24.48
N GLU A 350 -6.20 6.82 25.70
CA GLU A 350 -6.59 7.56 26.92
C GLU A 350 -5.74 8.82 27.11
N VAL A 351 -4.42 8.71 26.96
CA VAL A 351 -3.48 9.83 27.14
C VAL A 351 -3.65 10.89 26.06
N PHE A 352 -3.93 10.48 24.82
CA PHE A 352 -4.11 11.40 23.69
C PHE A 352 -5.55 11.87 23.47
N ASP A 353 -6.51 11.39 24.26
CA ASP A 353 -7.95 11.71 24.13
C ASP A 353 -8.48 11.43 22.71
N ASP A 354 -8.01 10.32 22.11
CA ASP A 354 -8.39 9.89 20.77
C ASP A 354 -9.49 8.81 20.83
N PHE A 355 -10.36 8.78 19.82
CA PHE A 355 -11.31 7.68 19.69
C PHE A 355 -10.59 6.36 19.43
N ASN A 356 -10.77 5.39 20.33
CA ASN A 356 -10.13 4.08 20.28
C ASN A 356 -10.86 3.14 19.30
N ARG A 357 -10.75 3.45 18.01
CA ARG A 357 -11.26 2.59 16.94
C ARG A 357 -10.57 1.22 16.93
N PHE A 358 -9.31 1.17 17.35
CA PHE A 358 -8.52 -0.06 17.42
C PHE A 358 -9.22 -1.13 18.27
N ASN A 359 -9.65 -0.79 19.48
CA ASN A 359 -10.40 -1.71 20.33
C ASN A 359 -11.85 -1.92 19.87
N ASP A 360 -12.49 -0.91 19.26
CA ASP A 360 -13.85 -1.04 18.73
C ASP A 360 -13.97 -2.05 17.57
N VAL A 361 -12.92 -2.21 16.77
CA VAL A 361 -12.89 -3.26 15.74
C VAL A 361 -12.48 -4.63 16.27
N GLY A 362 -11.92 -4.74 17.47
CA GLY A 362 -11.53 -6.01 18.08
C GLY A 362 -10.08 -6.07 18.59
N GLY A 363 -9.32 -4.98 18.46
CA GLY A 363 -8.01 -4.79 19.09
C GLY A 363 -6.97 -5.85 18.75
N TRP A 364 -6.14 -6.19 19.73
CA TRP A 364 -5.03 -7.13 19.59
C TRP A 364 -5.41 -8.54 19.14
N PRO A 365 -6.51 -9.16 19.58
CA PRO A 365 -6.95 -10.43 19.03
C PRO A 365 -7.05 -10.41 17.50
N LEU A 366 -7.74 -9.42 16.92
CA LEU A 366 -7.88 -9.32 15.47
C LEU A 366 -6.60 -8.84 14.77
N LEU A 367 -5.76 -8.04 15.43
CA LEU A 367 -4.44 -7.71 14.90
C LEU A 367 -3.54 -8.95 14.82
N ASN A 368 -3.51 -9.79 15.86
CA ASN A 368 -2.73 -11.03 15.84
C ASN A 368 -3.23 -11.98 14.73
N ASP A 369 -4.54 -12.00 14.48
CA ASP A 369 -5.11 -12.73 13.34
C ASP A 369 -4.67 -12.13 12.01
N ALA A 370 -4.66 -10.79 11.88
CA ALA A 370 -4.17 -10.10 10.69
C ALA A 370 -2.70 -10.44 10.38
N LEU A 371 -1.83 -10.45 11.40
CA LEU A 371 -0.41 -10.79 11.26
C LEU A 371 -0.15 -12.24 10.80
N ARG A 372 -1.16 -13.11 10.90
CA ARG A 372 -1.13 -14.51 10.42
C ARG A 372 -1.71 -14.66 9.00
N ILE A 373 -2.32 -13.62 8.45
CA ILE A 373 -2.75 -13.60 7.06
C ILE A 373 -1.53 -13.29 6.18
N PRO A 374 -1.32 -14.00 5.07
CA PRO A 374 -0.27 -13.62 4.12
C PRO A 374 -0.54 -12.21 3.56
N MET A 375 0.39 -11.27 3.75
CA MET A 375 0.24 -9.87 3.32
C MET A 375 1.34 -9.42 2.34
N LYS A 376 1.19 -8.23 1.75
CA LYS A 376 2.07 -7.64 0.72
C LYS A 376 2.12 -6.11 0.77
N GLU A 377 3.17 -5.45 0.31
CA GLU A 377 3.45 -3.99 0.44
C GLU A 377 2.53 -2.97 -0.28
N GLY A 378 2.43 -1.69 0.19
CA GLY A 378 1.66 -0.55 -0.42
C GLY A 378 1.90 0.89 0.19
N THR A 379 0.93 1.87 0.10
CA THR A 379 0.88 3.27 0.75
C THR A 379 -0.45 3.78 1.48
N PRO A 380 -0.53 4.33 2.76
CA PRO A 380 -1.27 5.60 3.10
C PRO A 380 -0.77 6.43 4.35
N GLY A 381 -1.52 7.45 4.87
CA GLY A 381 -1.15 8.25 6.08
C GLY A 381 -2.12 9.37 6.62
N ALA A 382 -1.80 10.00 7.79
CA ALA A 382 -2.23 11.33 8.39
C ALA A 382 -1.32 11.76 9.62
N ALA A 383 -1.30 13.05 10.06
CA ALA A 383 -0.26 13.93 10.76
C ALA A 383 0.67 13.45 11.93
N ARG A 384 2.03 13.53 11.82
CA ARG A 384 3.04 12.97 12.79
C ARG A 384 4.54 13.45 12.72
N GLY A 385 4.85 14.74 12.58
CA GLY A 385 6.27 15.17 12.46
C GLY A 385 6.48 16.70 12.54
N PRO A 386 7.72 17.21 12.41
CA PRO A 386 8.05 18.64 12.59
C PRO A 386 7.62 19.55 11.43
N CYS A 387 7.02 18.98 10.39
CA CYS A 387 6.57 19.71 9.21
C CYS A 387 5.47 20.73 9.57
N ALA A 388 5.53 21.91 8.95
CA ALA A 388 4.53 22.95 9.14
C ALA A 388 3.15 22.48 8.63
N GLN A 389 2.07 22.92 9.26
CA GLN A 389 0.71 22.50 8.92
C GLN A 389 0.24 22.98 7.54
N ASP A 390 0.87 24.03 7.01
CA ASP A 390 0.65 24.57 5.67
C ASP A 390 1.55 23.92 4.60
N SER A 391 2.46 23.02 5.00
CA SER A 391 3.22 22.18 4.07
C SER A 391 2.39 20.98 3.59
N GLY A 392 2.72 20.43 2.42
CA GLY A 392 2.03 19.27 1.86
C GLY A 392 0.86 19.57 0.92
N VAL A 393 0.64 20.84 0.58
CA VAL A 393 -0.27 21.21 -0.52
C VAL A 393 0.28 20.59 -1.81
N PRO A 394 -0.50 19.74 -2.53
CA PRO A 394 0.02 18.99 -3.68
C PRO A 394 0.75 19.85 -4.71
N ALA A 395 0.11 20.94 -5.17
CA ALA A 395 0.69 21.86 -6.15
C ALA A 395 2.03 22.49 -5.69
N ASP A 396 2.17 22.79 -4.40
CA ASP A 396 3.40 23.37 -3.85
C ASP A 396 4.50 22.31 -3.79
N VAL A 397 4.16 21.07 -3.37
CA VAL A 397 5.12 19.98 -3.27
C VAL A 397 5.61 19.55 -4.66
N GLU A 398 4.71 19.44 -5.63
CA GLU A 398 5.01 19.16 -7.05
C GLU A 398 5.95 20.19 -7.66
N ALA A 399 5.76 21.48 -7.36
CA ALA A 399 6.60 22.55 -7.88
C ALA A 399 8.00 22.59 -7.23
N ASN A 400 8.09 22.30 -5.93
CA ASN A 400 9.32 22.49 -5.16
C ASN A 400 10.19 21.23 -5.05
N PHE A 401 9.60 20.04 -5.16
CA PHE A 401 10.26 18.76 -4.90
C PHE A 401 10.08 17.75 -6.04
N ALA A 402 9.95 18.22 -7.29
CA ALA A 402 9.74 17.37 -8.47
C ALA A 402 10.78 16.24 -8.61
N ASP A 403 12.03 16.50 -8.25
CA ASP A 403 13.14 15.53 -8.34
C ASP A 403 13.24 14.60 -7.12
N ALA A 404 12.35 14.72 -6.13
CA ALA A 404 12.34 13.86 -4.97
C ALA A 404 12.14 12.40 -5.37
N ALA A 405 12.88 11.52 -4.70
CA ALA A 405 12.79 10.09 -4.93
C ALA A 405 13.07 9.31 -3.65
N VAL A 406 12.43 8.16 -3.52
CA VAL A 406 12.78 7.15 -2.51
C VAL A 406 13.55 6.03 -3.18
N VAL A 407 14.56 5.50 -2.47
CA VAL A 407 15.24 4.27 -2.84
C VAL A 407 15.01 3.21 -1.77
N TRP A 408 14.24 2.18 -2.11
CA TRP A 408 14.06 0.98 -1.31
C TRP A 408 15.11 -0.06 -1.72
N SER A 409 15.77 -0.72 -0.79
CA SER A 409 16.79 -1.72 -1.14
C SER A 409 16.98 -2.78 -0.05
N ASN A 410 17.71 -3.84 -0.39
CA ASN A 410 18.19 -4.83 0.59
C ASN A 410 17.07 -5.39 1.48
N ILE A 411 15.94 -5.73 0.86
CA ILE A 411 14.81 -6.37 1.53
C ILE A 411 15.24 -7.75 2.03
N ARG A 412 14.98 -8.02 3.30
CA ARG A 412 15.29 -9.25 4.03
C ARG A 412 14.10 -9.64 4.89
N HIS A 413 13.74 -10.92 4.87
CA HIS A 413 12.65 -11.44 5.69
C HIS A 413 12.97 -12.85 6.19
N GLY A 414 12.67 -13.11 7.46
CA GLY A 414 12.90 -14.40 8.10
C GLY A 414 12.49 -14.39 9.56
N PRO A 415 12.79 -15.46 10.32
CA PRO A 415 12.52 -15.50 11.76
C PRO A 415 13.14 -14.32 12.50
N ILE A 416 12.57 -13.94 13.65
CA ILE A 416 13.11 -12.85 14.47
C ILE A 416 14.58 -13.10 14.82
N GLY A 417 15.43 -12.08 14.60
CA GLY A 417 16.88 -12.14 14.81
C GLY A 417 17.67 -12.77 13.66
N SER A 418 17.05 -13.00 12.50
CA SER A 418 17.71 -13.65 11.34
C SER A 418 18.25 -12.68 10.30
N THR A 419 17.76 -11.44 10.24
CA THR A 419 17.97 -10.54 9.08
C THR A 419 19.11 -9.53 9.25
N VAL A 420 19.58 -9.33 10.48
CA VAL A 420 20.71 -8.45 10.83
C VAL A 420 21.56 -9.08 11.94
N ASP A 421 22.85 -8.74 11.95
CA ASP A 421 23.82 -9.11 13.01
C ASP A 421 24.40 -7.82 13.59
N VAL A 422 23.71 -7.26 14.60
CA VAL A 422 24.00 -5.92 15.17
C VAL A 422 23.79 -5.85 16.67
#